data_AF-A0A8I0GPZ2-F1
#
_entry.id   AF-A0A8I0GPZ2-F1
#
_cell.length_a   1.000
_cell.length_b   1.000
_cell.length_c   1.000
_cell.angle_alpha   90.00
_cell.angle_beta   90.00
_cell.angle_gamma   90.00
#
_symmetry.space_group_name_H-M   'P 1'
#
loop_
_entity.id
_entity.type
_entity.pdbx_description
1 polymer ?
#
loop_
_entity_poly.entity_id
_entity_poly.type
_entity_poly.pdbx_seq_one_letter_code
_entity_poly.pdbx_strand_id
1 'polypeptide(L)'
;MVLARISLTAPFLRRLSRNTRGGVALIGALSLTTLIGMGAFAVEATRGYAADANNQRVADMAALAGALAYNVNSNTGQMTATAKAVVAAQGLPASAATVALVTDAATSKQLVQVTVTTSVPIALGRVFTSALSYDVTAVGAASTSTTATTQPPCIATLSNTPTYGITLSGGVSINSPGCAINTNSGVTVPWGTYITAKQVNAGKAVNNPGSGITTTPTANDIVQNKPNAAADWMKDDTSLKTVLCKVNKLSGASDADYADGNTVCTTPAVAAAAVSGAAVDWDLNYSPSGPVLPAWKSGSTYTIPAAASREIRTLNIAGGITAVFQGPSNLTITTVNMGGTSLSLGNGNVNIGSISITGGATVVIDVGVGNTVSIGANISPTGPATTVINLGGGSKFCFTPLNGSNCGTPTAAAGTFSINGTITTAGGSKMSFPKAATHVINGNINSSGAMTFGAGTYYVNGNFVNNTGDPMIGTDVTFGLAGTLNLSGGTSIDLSAPGALSSYGVPGLLFATKTTAATSIGGGATGKYAGLIYAPKSDFTVSGGASLSASGSNCLMMILNTLTLAGGTNVASACSGLSGVSGTTPNVALFR
;
A
#
# COMPACT_ATOMS: atom_id res chain seq x y z
N MET A 1 77.21 -57.64 -0.92
CA MET A 1 77.52 -56.26 -0.47
C MET A 1 76.58 -55.32 -1.20
N VAL A 2 75.39 -55.10 -0.62
CA VAL A 2 74.28 -54.32 -1.20
C VAL A 2 74.32 -52.94 -0.55
N LEU A 3 74.77 -51.95 -1.30
CA LEU A 3 74.76 -50.54 -0.90
C LEU A 3 74.41 -49.73 -2.14
N ALA A 4 73.18 -49.21 -2.18
CA ALA A 4 72.76 -47.96 -2.85
C ALA A 4 71.28 -48.01 -3.26
N ARG A 5 70.34 -47.86 -2.30
CA ARG A 5 68.95 -47.42 -2.59
C ARG A 5 68.32 -46.71 -1.40
N ILE A 6 68.89 -45.59 -0.94
CA ILE A 6 68.19 -44.65 -0.03
C ILE A 6 68.64 -43.22 -0.38
N SER A 7 68.07 -42.61 -1.42
CA SER A 7 68.29 -41.17 -1.69
C SER A 7 67.20 -40.48 -2.52
N LEU A 8 66.01 -41.09 -2.68
CA LEU A 8 64.87 -40.49 -3.40
C LEU A 8 63.74 -39.96 -2.50
N THR A 9 63.80 -40.15 -1.18
CA THR A 9 62.72 -39.77 -0.25
C THR A 9 62.80 -38.31 0.22
N ALA A 10 64.00 -37.75 0.35
CA ALA A 10 64.23 -36.40 0.88
C ALA A 10 63.64 -35.24 0.02
N PRO A 11 63.81 -35.20 -1.33
CA PRO A 11 63.24 -34.12 -2.13
C PRO A 11 61.70 -34.20 -2.23
N PHE A 12 61.11 -35.40 -2.14
CA PHE A 12 59.66 -35.61 -2.14
C PHE A 12 59.01 -35.14 -0.83
N LEU A 13 59.64 -35.45 0.31
CA LEU A 13 59.22 -34.97 1.64
C LEU A 13 59.36 -33.44 1.78
N ARG A 14 60.42 -32.84 1.22
CA ARG A 14 60.55 -31.38 1.14
C ARG A 14 59.47 -30.74 0.29
N ARG A 15 59.05 -31.38 -0.81
CA ARG A 15 57.98 -30.90 -1.70
C ARG A 15 56.59 -30.99 -1.03
N LEU A 16 56.35 -32.03 -0.24
CA LEU A 16 55.15 -32.15 0.60
C LEU A 16 55.11 -31.10 1.72
N SER A 17 56.24 -30.84 2.40
CA SER A 17 56.33 -29.84 3.48
C SER A 17 56.14 -28.38 3.03
N ARG A 18 56.33 -28.09 1.73
CA ARG A 18 56.12 -26.76 1.12
C ARG A 18 54.75 -26.63 0.44
N ASN A 19 53.93 -27.67 0.44
CA ASN A 19 52.67 -27.69 -0.30
C ASN A 19 51.53 -27.12 0.54
N THR A 20 51.37 -25.79 0.52
CA THR A 20 50.31 -25.06 1.23
C THR A 20 48.89 -25.35 0.68
N ARG A 21 48.77 -26.01 -0.47
CA ARG A 21 47.50 -26.37 -1.10
C ARG A 21 46.62 -27.26 -0.22
N GLY A 22 47.22 -28.13 0.59
CA GLY A 22 46.47 -28.99 1.53
C GLY A 22 45.87 -28.21 2.71
N GLY A 23 46.59 -27.22 3.23
CA GLY A 23 46.07 -26.31 4.26
C GLY A 23 44.96 -25.41 3.74
N VAL A 24 45.10 -24.89 2.51
CA VAL A 24 44.04 -24.10 1.85
C VAL A 24 42.79 -24.96 1.58
N ALA A 25 42.95 -26.23 1.21
CA ALA A 25 41.82 -27.14 1.04
C ALA A 25 41.07 -27.42 2.37
N LEU A 26 41.79 -27.56 3.49
CA LEU A 26 41.20 -27.72 4.82
C LEU A 26 40.46 -26.47 5.29
N ILE A 27 41.06 -25.28 5.14
CA ILE A 27 40.42 -24.00 5.46
C ILE A 27 39.20 -23.78 4.57
N GLY A 28 39.32 -24.08 3.26
CA GLY A 28 38.22 -24.04 2.30
C GLY A 28 37.07 -24.97 2.69
N ALA A 29 37.36 -26.23 3.01
CA ALA A 29 36.35 -27.20 3.44
C ALA A 29 35.64 -26.77 4.74
N LEU A 30 36.39 -26.29 5.73
CA LEU A 30 35.81 -25.79 6.99
C LEU A 30 34.97 -24.53 6.77
N SER A 31 35.41 -23.58 5.93
CA SER A 31 34.63 -22.37 5.62
C SER A 31 33.34 -22.69 4.85
N LEU A 32 33.36 -23.68 3.96
CA LEU A 32 32.19 -24.07 3.17
C LEU A 32 31.06 -24.60 4.06
N THR A 33 31.38 -25.33 5.14
CA THR A 33 30.37 -25.81 6.09
C THR A 33 29.64 -24.65 6.78
N THR A 34 30.35 -23.58 7.15
CA THR A 34 29.73 -22.39 7.76
C THR A 34 28.84 -21.62 6.78
N LEU A 35 29.26 -21.49 5.52
CA LEU A 35 28.48 -20.82 4.47
C LEU A 35 27.19 -21.60 4.14
N ILE A 36 27.28 -22.93 4.06
CA ILE A 36 26.10 -23.78 3.86
C ILE A 36 25.16 -23.70 5.07
N GLY A 37 25.71 -23.68 6.29
CA GLY A 37 24.91 -23.51 7.52
C GLY A 37 24.16 -22.18 7.58
N MET A 38 24.82 -21.07 7.22
CA MET A 38 24.17 -19.76 7.15
C MET A 38 23.13 -19.67 6.02
N GLY A 39 23.42 -20.25 4.85
CA GLY A 39 22.49 -20.30 3.72
C GLY A 39 21.24 -21.13 4.02
N ALA A 40 21.41 -22.28 4.68
CA ALA A 40 20.31 -23.08 5.20
C ALA A 40 19.44 -22.25 6.14
N PHE A 41 20.05 -21.71 7.21
CA PHE A 41 19.36 -20.89 8.20
C PHE A 41 18.60 -19.71 7.57
N ALA A 42 19.18 -19.01 6.59
CA ALA A 42 18.52 -17.92 5.90
C ALA A 42 17.25 -18.37 5.16
N VAL A 43 17.28 -19.50 4.46
CA VAL A 43 16.10 -20.05 3.76
C VAL A 43 15.05 -20.53 4.76
N GLU A 44 15.43 -21.24 5.82
CA GLU A 44 14.50 -21.70 6.84
C GLU A 44 13.86 -20.54 7.61
N ALA A 45 14.64 -19.52 8.00
CA ALA A 45 14.14 -18.32 8.65
C ALA A 45 13.15 -17.58 7.74
N THR A 46 13.45 -17.47 6.45
CA THR A 46 12.54 -16.82 5.48
C THR A 46 11.21 -17.56 5.37
N ARG A 47 11.22 -18.91 5.37
CA ARG A 47 9.99 -19.71 5.38
C ARG A 47 9.22 -19.56 6.69
N GLY A 48 9.92 -19.44 7.82
CA GLY A 48 9.34 -19.18 9.13
C GLY A 48 8.62 -17.84 9.17
N TYR A 49 9.28 -16.76 8.72
CA TYR A 49 8.67 -15.43 8.63
C TYR A 49 7.44 -15.41 7.70
N ALA A 50 7.49 -16.13 6.58
CA ALA A 50 6.34 -16.26 5.70
C ALA A 50 5.16 -17.00 6.37
N ALA A 51 5.45 -18.06 7.13
CA ALA A 51 4.44 -18.78 7.90
C ALA A 51 3.86 -17.93 9.04
N ASP A 52 4.69 -17.16 9.73
CA ASP A 52 4.28 -16.26 10.82
C ASP A 52 3.32 -15.18 10.32
N ALA A 53 3.69 -14.48 9.24
CA ALA A 53 2.84 -13.47 8.61
C ALA A 53 1.50 -14.05 8.14
N ASN A 54 1.50 -15.28 7.58
CA ASN A 54 0.29 -15.96 7.18
C ASN A 54 -0.57 -16.37 8.39
N ASN A 55 0.04 -16.94 9.43
CA ASN A 55 -0.66 -17.37 10.64
C ASN A 55 -1.28 -16.18 11.37
N GLN A 56 -0.57 -15.05 11.48
CA GLN A 56 -1.05 -13.85 12.15
C GLN A 56 -2.32 -13.33 11.48
N ARG A 57 -2.32 -13.27 10.16
CA ARG A 57 -3.48 -12.87 9.37
C ARG A 57 -4.68 -13.79 9.55
N VAL A 58 -4.46 -15.10 9.56
CA VAL A 58 -5.53 -16.09 9.78
C VAL A 58 -6.07 -15.97 11.22
N ALA A 59 -5.19 -15.77 12.20
CA ALA A 59 -5.53 -15.57 13.59
C ALA A 59 -6.38 -14.31 13.81
N ASP A 60 -5.99 -13.18 13.21
CA ASP A 60 -6.74 -11.91 13.26
C ASP A 60 -8.15 -12.07 12.67
N MET A 61 -8.27 -12.70 11.49
CA MET A 61 -9.57 -12.95 10.85
C MET A 61 -10.46 -13.89 11.68
N ALA A 62 -9.89 -14.95 12.24
CA ALA A 62 -10.62 -15.91 13.06
C ALA A 62 -11.05 -15.29 14.40
N ALA A 63 -10.21 -14.46 15.02
CA ALA A 63 -10.51 -13.74 16.26
C ALA A 63 -11.68 -12.77 16.05
N LEU A 64 -11.65 -11.98 14.98
CA LEU A 64 -12.74 -11.08 14.59
C LEU A 64 -14.06 -11.85 14.41
N ALA A 65 -14.04 -12.93 13.62
CA ALA A 65 -15.23 -13.73 13.35
C ALA A 65 -15.76 -14.42 14.61
N GLY A 66 -14.88 -14.92 15.48
CA GLY A 66 -15.24 -15.48 16.76
C GLY A 66 -15.87 -14.43 17.69
N ALA A 67 -15.28 -13.24 17.80
CA ALA A 67 -15.83 -12.14 18.59
C ALA A 67 -17.23 -11.70 18.08
N LEU A 68 -17.42 -11.65 16.77
CA LEU A 68 -18.73 -11.37 16.18
C LEU A 68 -19.76 -12.45 16.56
N ALA A 69 -19.41 -13.73 16.42
CA ALA A 69 -20.30 -14.84 16.77
C ALA A 69 -20.62 -14.89 18.28
N TYR A 70 -19.64 -14.57 19.12
CA TYR A 70 -19.82 -14.48 20.57
C TYR A 70 -20.76 -13.32 20.94
N ASN A 71 -20.59 -12.14 20.32
CA ASN A 71 -21.45 -10.98 20.58
C ASN A 71 -22.92 -11.23 20.21
N VAL A 72 -23.19 -12.06 19.21
CA VAL A 72 -24.56 -12.41 18.80
C VAL A 72 -25.19 -13.44 19.73
N ASN A 73 -24.44 -14.48 20.10
CA ASN A 73 -25.02 -15.68 20.74
C ASN A 73 -24.73 -15.75 22.25
N SER A 74 -23.82 -14.91 22.76
CA SER A 74 -23.22 -15.04 24.10
C SER A 74 -22.77 -16.47 24.41
N ASN A 75 -22.28 -17.20 23.39
CA ASN A 75 -22.03 -18.63 23.44
C ASN A 75 -20.61 -18.95 22.93
N THR A 76 -19.79 -19.50 23.82
CA THR A 76 -18.38 -19.83 23.53
C THR A 76 -18.21 -21.01 22.59
N GLY A 77 -19.19 -21.92 22.50
CA GLY A 77 -19.19 -23.03 21.55
C GLY A 77 -19.37 -22.54 20.10
N GLN A 78 -20.32 -21.64 19.87
CA GLN A 78 -20.53 -21.00 18.56
C GLN A 78 -19.34 -20.11 18.17
N MET A 79 -18.83 -19.30 19.11
CA MET A 79 -17.59 -18.54 18.93
C MET A 79 -16.42 -19.41 18.43
N THR A 80 -16.18 -20.53 19.10
CA THR A 80 -15.10 -21.46 18.78
C THR A 80 -15.32 -22.12 17.42
N ALA A 81 -16.55 -22.55 17.13
CA ALA A 81 -16.89 -23.17 15.86
C ALA A 81 -16.69 -22.19 14.68
N THR A 82 -17.14 -20.94 14.82
CA THR A 82 -16.99 -19.91 13.79
C THR A 82 -15.53 -19.54 13.56
N ALA A 83 -14.75 -19.30 14.61
CA ALA A 83 -13.33 -18.99 14.49
C ALA A 83 -12.56 -20.14 13.80
N LYS A 84 -12.83 -21.39 14.18
CA LYS A 84 -12.22 -22.57 13.54
C LYS A 84 -12.67 -22.78 12.09
N ALA A 85 -13.91 -22.44 11.76
CA ALA A 85 -14.40 -22.47 10.37
C ALA A 85 -13.69 -21.45 9.50
N VAL A 86 -13.37 -20.26 10.03
CA VAL A 86 -12.54 -19.27 9.32
C VAL A 86 -11.14 -19.82 9.08
N VAL A 87 -10.51 -20.43 10.08
CA VAL A 87 -9.18 -21.05 9.90
C VAL A 87 -9.21 -22.14 8.82
N ALA A 88 -10.25 -22.99 8.80
CA ALA A 88 -10.48 -23.97 7.75
C ALA A 88 -10.63 -23.34 6.36
N ALA A 89 -11.37 -22.24 6.26
CA ALA A 89 -11.56 -21.50 5.01
C ALA A 89 -10.26 -20.86 4.48
N GLN A 90 -9.29 -20.60 5.36
CA GLN A 90 -7.96 -20.10 4.98
C GLN A 90 -6.96 -21.21 4.59
N GLY A 91 -7.44 -22.45 4.42
CA GLY A 91 -6.62 -23.58 3.98
C GLY A 91 -5.78 -24.24 5.06
N LEU A 92 -6.01 -23.90 6.34
CA LEU A 92 -5.39 -24.56 7.49
C LEU A 92 -6.39 -25.53 8.14
N PRO A 93 -5.97 -26.66 8.72
CA PRO A 93 -6.90 -27.52 9.43
C PRO A 93 -7.49 -26.79 10.64
N ALA A 94 -8.75 -27.04 10.98
CA ALA A 94 -9.39 -26.44 12.17
C ALA A 94 -8.65 -26.74 13.49
N SER A 95 -7.85 -27.82 13.51
CA SER A 95 -6.96 -28.18 14.62
C SER A 95 -5.73 -27.28 14.75
N ALA A 96 -5.36 -26.53 13.72
CA ALA A 96 -4.28 -25.54 13.77
C ALA A 96 -4.63 -24.34 14.67
N ALA A 97 -5.91 -24.19 15.04
CA ALA A 97 -6.38 -23.07 15.85
C ALA A 97 -6.84 -23.49 17.24
N THR A 98 -6.40 -22.76 18.25
CA THR A 98 -7.01 -22.74 19.58
C THR A 98 -7.73 -21.42 19.78
N VAL A 99 -8.91 -21.45 20.39
CA VAL A 99 -9.80 -20.29 20.53
C VAL A 99 -10.18 -20.18 22.01
N ALA A 100 -10.04 -18.99 22.59
CA ALA A 100 -10.37 -18.73 23.97
C ALA A 100 -11.07 -17.37 24.12
N LEU A 101 -11.98 -17.28 25.08
CA LEU A 101 -12.46 -15.99 25.56
C LEU A 101 -11.59 -15.59 26.75
N VAL A 102 -10.87 -14.48 26.61
CA VAL A 102 -9.90 -13.99 27.59
C VAL A 102 -10.35 -12.62 28.09
N THR A 103 -10.06 -12.30 29.36
CA THR A 103 -10.25 -10.94 29.88
C THR A 103 -8.93 -10.20 29.79
N ASP A 104 -8.91 -9.07 29.07
CA ASP A 104 -7.74 -8.21 29.00
C ASP A 104 -7.49 -7.52 30.34
N ALA A 105 -6.30 -7.73 30.90
CA ALA A 105 -5.90 -7.15 32.18
C ALA A 105 -5.75 -5.62 32.11
N ALA A 106 -5.43 -5.05 30.94
CA ALA A 106 -5.24 -3.60 30.79
C ALA A 106 -6.56 -2.84 30.64
N THR A 107 -7.53 -3.42 29.93
CA THR A 107 -8.81 -2.73 29.62
C THR A 107 -10.04 -3.30 30.30
N SER A 108 -9.92 -4.41 31.03
CA SER A 108 -11.04 -5.18 31.64
C SER A 108 -12.10 -5.62 30.62
N LYS A 109 -11.76 -5.68 29.33
CA LYS A 109 -12.67 -6.11 28.25
C LYS A 109 -12.52 -7.59 27.98
N GLN A 110 -13.62 -8.24 27.59
CA GLN A 110 -13.58 -9.59 27.05
C GLN A 110 -13.05 -9.55 25.61
N LEU A 111 -12.12 -10.44 25.30
CA LEU A 111 -11.47 -10.62 24.01
C LEU A 111 -11.68 -12.06 23.55
N VAL A 112 -11.99 -12.25 22.28
CA VAL A 112 -11.82 -13.55 21.62
C VAL A 112 -10.41 -13.62 21.09
N GLN A 113 -9.62 -14.52 21.66
CA GLN A 113 -8.25 -14.78 21.28
C GLN A 113 -8.21 -16.07 20.44
N VAL A 114 -7.56 -15.99 19.28
CA VAL A 114 -7.29 -17.14 18.42
C VAL A 114 -5.80 -17.29 18.24
N THR A 115 -5.27 -18.46 18.56
CA THR A 115 -3.87 -18.81 18.33
C THR A 115 -3.80 -19.82 17.19
N VAL A 116 -3.13 -19.45 16.10
CA VAL A 116 -2.91 -20.29 14.92
C VAL A 116 -1.48 -20.82 14.93
N THR A 117 -1.34 -22.12 14.79
CA THR A 117 -0.04 -22.82 14.78
C THR A 117 0.11 -23.61 13.50
N THR A 118 1.20 -23.40 12.77
CA THR A 118 1.54 -24.20 11.58
C THR A 118 2.96 -24.73 11.67
N SER A 119 3.16 -25.97 11.24
CA SER A 119 4.47 -26.62 11.24
C SER A 119 5.20 -26.34 9.92
N VAL A 120 6.36 -25.69 10.01
CA VAL A 120 7.24 -25.40 8.87
C VAL A 120 8.29 -26.52 8.76
N PRO A 121 8.40 -27.23 7.63
CA PRO A 121 9.38 -28.30 7.46
C PRO A 121 10.81 -27.74 7.40
N ILE A 122 11.73 -28.43 8.08
CA ILE A 122 13.17 -28.12 8.04
C ILE A 122 13.77 -28.89 6.87
N ALA A 123 14.33 -28.18 5.88
CA ALA A 123 14.85 -28.80 4.66
C ALA A 123 16.37 -28.99 4.72
N LEU A 124 17.13 -27.90 4.88
CA LEU A 124 18.58 -27.87 4.83
C LEU A 124 19.20 -27.97 6.24
N GLY A 125 18.51 -27.45 7.26
CA GLY A 125 18.91 -27.57 8.68
C GLY A 125 18.96 -29.00 9.23
N ARG A 126 18.44 -30.00 8.50
CA ARG A 126 18.45 -31.43 8.90
C ARG A 126 19.85 -32.02 9.09
N VAL A 127 20.88 -31.35 8.58
CA VAL A 127 22.29 -31.72 8.82
C VAL A 127 22.68 -31.52 10.29
N PHE A 128 22.00 -30.62 11.01
CA PHE A 128 22.34 -30.22 12.37
C PHE A 128 21.29 -30.62 13.41
N THR A 129 20.11 -31.09 12.99
CA THR A 129 19.03 -31.51 13.87
C THR A 129 18.24 -32.70 13.31
N SER A 130 17.77 -33.58 14.18
CA SER A 130 16.84 -34.66 13.83
C SER A 130 15.39 -34.19 13.70
N ALA A 131 15.08 -32.93 14.06
CA ALA A 131 13.76 -32.36 13.92
C ALA A 131 13.35 -32.26 12.43
N LEU A 132 12.12 -32.67 12.12
CA LEU A 132 11.58 -32.66 10.75
C LEU A 132 10.87 -31.34 10.42
N SER A 133 10.42 -30.61 11.44
CA SER A 133 9.72 -29.35 11.34
C SER A 133 9.89 -28.55 12.64
N TYR A 134 9.54 -27.27 12.59
CA TYR A 134 9.32 -26.44 13.78
C TYR A 134 7.98 -25.73 13.67
N ASP A 135 7.36 -25.44 14.81
CA ASP A 135 6.06 -24.78 14.85
C ASP A 135 6.22 -23.27 14.87
N VAL A 136 5.40 -22.59 14.08
CA VAL A 136 5.26 -21.14 14.05
C VAL A 136 3.89 -20.81 14.58
N THR A 137 3.83 -19.97 15.61
CA THR A 137 2.59 -19.64 16.34
C THR A 137 2.32 -18.15 16.23
N ALA A 138 1.09 -17.78 15.88
CA ALA A 138 0.64 -16.40 15.87
C ALA A 138 -0.67 -16.25 16.64
N VAL A 139 -0.89 -15.09 17.26
CA VAL A 139 -2.03 -14.82 18.12
C VAL A 139 -2.77 -13.59 17.63
N GLY A 140 -4.07 -13.74 17.34
CA GLY A 140 -4.97 -12.63 17.04
C GLY A 140 -6.00 -12.48 18.16
N ALA A 141 -6.36 -11.24 18.50
CA ALA A 141 -7.37 -10.95 19.51
C ALA A 141 -8.39 -9.93 18.99
N ALA A 142 -9.65 -10.08 19.39
CA ALA A 142 -10.72 -9.15 19.02
C ALA A 142 -11.68 -8.92 20.20
N SER A 143 -12.05 -7.67 20.48
CA SER A 143 -12.89 -7.37 21.65
C SER A 143 -14.37 -7.64 21.43
N THR A 144 -15.03 -8.12 22.47
CA THR A 144 -16.49 -8.20 22.56
C THR A 144 -17.00 -6.88 23.16
N SER A 145 -17.43 -5.90 22.35
CA SER A 145 -17.98 -4.64 22.89
C SER A 145 -19.49 -4.74 23.16
N THR A 146 -20.02 -3.83 23.99
CA THR A 146 -21.44 -3.73 24.37
C THR A 146 -22.14 -2.50 23.77
N THR A 147 -21.69 -1.99 22.63
CA THR A 147 -22.30 -0.79 22.01
C THR A 147 -23.51 -1.15 21.15
N ALA A 148 -24.73 -0.82 21.59
CA ALA A 148 -25.98 -1.12 20.89
C ALA A 148 -26.15 -0.37 19.55
N THR A 149 -25.49 -0.84 18.50
CA THR A 149 -25.92 -0.71 17.11
C THR A 149 -26.43 -2.08 16.67
N THR A 150 -27.51 -2.16 15.89
CA THR A 150 -28.03 -3.48 15.48
C THR A 150 -27.24 -4.09 14.32
N GLN A 151 -26.55 -3.28 13.54
CA GLN A 151 -25.76 -3.68 12.37
C GLN A 151 -24.44 -2.89 12.28
N PRO A 152 -23.36 -3.48 11.75
CA PRO A 152 -22.12 -2.76 11.48
C PRO A 152 -22.33 -1.68 10.40
N PRO A 153 -21.87 -0.44 10.64
CA PRO A 153 -22.01 0.67 9.67
C PRO A 153 -21.00 0.60 8.52
N CYS A 154 -21.44 0.84 7.28
CA CYS A 154 -20.53 1.08 6.15
C CYS A 154 -20.22 2.56 5.97
N ILE A 155 -21.12 3.44 6.41
CA ILE A 155 -20.97 4.88 6.30
C ILE A 155 -21.18 5.46 7.68
N ALA A 156 -20.18 6.19 8.18
CA ALA A 156 -20.29 7.01 9.38
C ALA A 156 -19.84 8.43 9.11
N THR A 157 -20.73 9.39 9.38
CA THR A 157 -20.36 10.81 9.40
C THR A 157 -20.37 11.31 10.84
N LEU A 158 -19.22 11.81 11.28
CA LEU A 158 -18.95 12.05 12.69
C LEU A 158 -19.38 13.43 13.16
N SER A 159 -19.61 14.37 12.24
CA SER A 159 -19.89 15.75 12.61
C SER A 159 -21.25 15.91 13.27
N ASN A 160 -21.30 16.74 14.31
CA ASN A 160 -22.54 17.24 14.92
C ASN A 160 -23.06 18.49 14.21
N THR A 161 -22.34 19.01 13.20
CA THR A 161 -22.73 20.18 12.40
C THR A 161 -22.35 19.95 10.95
N PRO A 162 -23.11 20.42 9.95
CA PRO A 162 -24.28 21.29 10.03
C PRO A 162 -25.56 20.53 10.42
N THR A 163 -26.75 21.04 10.07
CA THR A 163 -28.03 20.36 10.37
C THR A 163 -28.07 18.94 9.79
N TYR A 164 -27.58 18.76 8.57
CA TYR A 164 -27.50 17.48 7.88
C TYR A 164 -26.05 17.08 7.66
N GLY A 165 -25.66 15.91 8.17
CA GLY A 165 -24.33 15.34 7.96
C GLY A 165 -24.26 14.44 6.73
N ILE A 166 -25.43 14.04 6.20
CA ILE A 166 -25.58 13.33 4.93
C ILE A 166 -26.59 14.10 4.09
N THR A 167 -26.15 14.60 2.94
CA THR A 167 -26.96 15.44 2.04
C THR A 167 -27.01 14.83 0.64
N LEU A 168 -28.22 14.54 0.14
CA LEU A 168 -28.45 14.05 -1.21
C LEU A 168 -29.15 15.13 -2.06
N SER A 169 -28.74 15.29 -3.32
CA SER A 169 -29.37 16.23 -4.25
C SER A 169 -29.20 15.82 -5.72
N GLY A 170 -30.26 15.95 -6.52
CA GLY A 170 -30.20 15.76 -7.97
C GLY A 170 -30.06 14.31 -8.44
N GLY A 171 -31.04 13.45 -8.13
CA GLY A 171 -31.11 12.12 -8.74
C GLY A 171 -30.12 11.08 -8.22
N VAL A 172 -29.59 11.28 -7.00
CA VAL A 172 -28.48 10.47 -6.45
C VAL A 172 -28.98 9.27 -5.66
N SER A 173 -28.15 8.23 -5.54
CA SER A 173 -28.45 7.09 -4.67
C SER A 173 -27.27 6.63 -3.81
N ILE A 174 -27.58 6.18 -2.60
CA ILE A 174 -26.68 5.38 -1.74
C ILE A 174 -27.25 3.97 -1.67
N ASN A 175 -26.47 2.96 -2.05
CA ASN A 175 -26.86 1.56 -2.06
C ASN A 175 -25.93 0.72 -1.16
N SER A 176 -26.33 0.51 0.09
CA SER A 176 -25.55 -0.17 1.14
C SER A 176 -26.35 -1.31 1.82
N PRO A 177 -26.92 -2.28 1.07
CA PRO A 177 -27.88 -3.26 1.58
C PRO A 177 -27.28 -4.21 2.64
N GLY A 178 -25.95 -4.26 2.79
CA GLY A 178 -25.27 -5.13 3.74
C GLY A 178 -25.08 -4.53 5.15
N CYS A 179 -25.33 -3.25 5.37
CA CYS A 179 -24.83 -2.52 6.56
C CYS A 179 -25.64 -1.27 6.92
N ALA A 180 -25.36 -0.70 8.09
CA ALA A 180 -25.99 0.54 8.54
C ALA A 180 -25.33 1.80 7.95
N ILE A 181 -26.09 2.90 7.96
CA ILE A 181 -25.61 4.26 7.70
C ILE A 181 -25.83 5.07 8.97
N ASN A 182 -24.76 5.63 9.51
CA ASN A 182 -24.77 6.36 10.77
C ASN A 182 -24.30 7.82 10.57
N THR A 183 -24.97 8.77 11.19
CA THR A 183 -24.56 10.18 11.20
C THR A 183 -24.86 10.81 12.55
N ASN A 184 -23.94 11.61 13.11
CA ASN A 184 -24.21 12.40 14.32
C ASN A 184 -25.06 13.65 14.04
N SER A 185 -25.28 14.00 12.78
CA SER A 185 -26.18 15.07 12.34
C SER A 185 -27.48 14.49 11.76
N GLY A 186 -28.24 15.27 10.98
CA GLY A 186 -29.41 14.79 10.26
C GLY A 186 -29.05 14.12 8.93
N VAL A 187 -30.05 13.53 8.28
CA VAL A 187 -29.99 13.03 6.90
C VAL A 187 -31.05 13.75 6.07
N THR A 188 -30.71 14.22 4.87
CA THR A 188 -31.71 14.75 3.93
C THR A 188 -31.75 13.91 2.66
N VAL A 189 -32.95 13.41 2.33
CA VAL A 189 -33.28 12.57 1.18
C VAL A 189 -34.45 13.22 0.42
N PRO A 190 -34.19 14.27 -0.38
CA PRO A 190 -35.22 14.94 -1.18
C PRO A 190 -35.86 14.02 -2.22
N TRP A 191 -36.94 14.49 -2.84
CA TRP A 191 -37.61 13.80 -3.95
C TRP A 191 -36.63 13.41 -5.06
N GLY A 192 -36.73 12.17 -5.54
CA GLY A 192 -35.86 11.64 -6.59
C GLY A 192 -34.46 11.23 -6.13
N THR A 193 -34.20 11.15 -4.81
CA THR A 193 -32.97 10.59 -4.26
C THR A 193 -33.26 9.38 -3.38
N TYR A 194 -32.31 8.45 -3.28
CA TYR A 194 -32.55 7.15 -2.65
C TYR A 194 -31.44 6.71 -1.71
N ILE A 195 -31.82 6.02 -0.63
CA ILE A 195 -30.91 5.31 0.27
C ILE A 195 -31.43 3.89 0.45
N THR A 196 -30.59 2.89 0.16
CA THR A 196 -30.81 1.50 0.55
C THR A 196 -29.79 1.14 1.62
N ALA A 197 -30.23 0.66 2.78
CA ALA A 197 -29.35 0.28 3.88
C ALA A 197 -29.94 -0.89 4.68
N LYS A 198 -29.23 -1.42 5.67
CA LYS A 198 -29.89 -2.25 6.70
C LYS A 198 -30.63 -1.42 7.75
N GLN A 199 -30.03 -0.29 8.12
CA GLN A 199 -30.56 0.65 9.11
C GLN A 199 -30.00 2.04 8.83
N VAL A 200 -30.76 3.08 9.14
CA VAL A 200 -30.27 4.47 9.15
C VAL A 200 -30.35 5.03 10.56
N ASN A 201 -29.21 5.38 11.16
CA ASN A 201 -29.14 6.05 12.46
C ASN A 201 -28.70 7.51 12.28
N ALA A 202 -29.47 8.45 12.81
CA ALA A 202 -29.19 9.88 12.75
C ALA A 202 -29.26 10.52 14.14
N GLY A 203 -28.26 11.36 14.44
CA GLY A 203 -28.19 12.14 15.66
C GLY A 203 -29.19 13.29 15.72
N LYS A 204 -29.69 13.72 14.57
CA LYS A 204 -30.78 14.70 14.43
C LYS A 204 -31.90 14.15 13.55
N ALA A 205 -32.79 15.03 13.11
CA ALA A 205 -33.93 14.69 12.26
C ALA A 205 -33.51 14.10 10.89
N VAL A 206 -34.32 13.17 10.39
CA VAL A 206 -34.24 12.65 9.03
C VAL A 206 -35.32 13.32 8.18
N ASN A 207 -34.91 14.09 7.17
CA ASN A 207 -35.80 14.74 6.21
C ASN A 207 -35.96 13.84 4.97
N ASN A 208 -37.06 13.11 4.88
CA ASN A 208 -37.33 12.10 3.84
C ASN A 208 -38.74 12.27 3.22
N PRO A 209 -39.06 13.41 2.59
CA PRO A 209 -40.42 13.72 2.12
C PRO A 209 -40.92 12.77 1.03
N GLY A 210 -40.01 12.21 0.23
CA GLY A 210 -40.34 11.29 -0.87
C GLY A 210 -40.30 9.80 -0.49
N SER A 211 -40.11 9.45 0.79
CA SER A 211 -39.92 8.06 1.22
C SER A 211 -38.79 7.32 0.48
N GLY A 212 -37.70 8.02 0.14
CA GLY A 212 -36.57 7.49 -0.62
C GLY A 212 -35.63 6.55 0.17
N ILE A 213 -35.88 6.34 1.46
CA ILE A 213 -35.09 5.43 2.31
C ILE A 213 -35.76 4.06 2.34
N THR A 214 -35.03 3.03 1.91
CA THR A 214 -35.40 1.62 1.99
C THR A 214 -34.44 0.90 2.91
N THR A 215 -34.97 0.15 3.88
CA THR A 215 -34.18 -0.69 4.79
C THR A 215 -34.59 -2.15 4.70
N THR A 216 -33.63 -3.06 4.79
CA THR A 216 -33.86 -4.51 4.81
C THR A 216 -32.95 -5.22 5.84
N PRO A 217 -33.40 -6.29 6.52
CA PRO A 217 -34.69 -6.99 6.36
C PRO A 217 -35.87 -6.26 7.02
N THR A 218 -35.63 -5.38 7.98
CA THR A 218 -36.68 -4.59 8.64
C THR A 218 -36.98 -3.36 7.82
N ALA A 219 -38.21 -3.22 7.32
CA ALA A 219 -38.65 -2.03 6.62
C ALA A 219 -38.77 -0.83 7.59
N ASN A 220 -38.37 0.36 7.14
CA ASN A 220 -38.38 1.61 7.91
C ASN A 220 -37.57 1.56 9.22
N ASP A 221 -36.44 0.84 9.25
CA ASP A 221 -35.49 0.84 10.37
C ASP A 221 -34.65 2.13 10.36
N ILE A 222 -35.32 3.22 10.71
CA ILE A 222 -34.77 4.58 10.74
C ILE A 222 -34.87 5.09 12.18
N VAL A 223 -33.72 5.34 12.79
CA VAL A 223 -33.61 5.89 14.14
C VAL A 223 -33.08 7.32 14.05
N GLN A 224 -33.88 8.30 14.44
CA GLN A 224 -33.51 9.73 14.43
C GLN A 224 -33.41 10.30 15.84
N ASN A 225 -32.75 11.44 15.99
CA ASN A 225 -32.47 12.08 17.29
C ASN A 225 -31.74 11.15 18.27
N LYS A 226 -30.89 10.25 17.76
CA LYS A 226 -30.12 9.28 18.55
C LYS A 226 -28.76 9.90 18.95
N PRO A 227 -28.52 10.22 20.23
CA PRO A 227 -27.23 10.75 20.64
C PRO A 227 -26.09 9.81 20.25
N ASN A 228 -24.98 10.36 19.74
CA ASN A 228 -23.80 9.59 19.30
C ASN A 228 -24.16 8.45 18.32
N ALA A 229 -25.07 8.73 17.38
CA ALA A 229 -25.50 7.77 16.36
C ALA A 229 -24.33 7.23 15.51
N ALA A 230 -23.27 8.01 15.32
CA ALA A 230 -22.04 7.62 14.65
C ALA A 230 -20.85 7.67 15.61
N ALA A 231 -20.00 6.65 15.53
CA ALA A 231 -18.74 6.58 16.26
C ALA A 231 -17.62 6.25 15.27
N ASP A 232 -16.42 6.75 15.55
CA ASP A 232 -15.22 6.34 14.84
C ASP A 232 -14.73 5.01 15.42
N TRP A 233 -15.02 3.91 14.72
CA TRP A 233 -14.56 2.57 15.11
C TRP A 233 -13.11 2.29 14.72
N MET A 234 -12.47 3.15 13.93
CA MET A 234 -11.10 2.98 13.47
C MET A 234 -10.09 3.83 14.23
N LYS A 235 -10.52 4.84 15.01
CA LYS A 235 -9.64 5.75 15.76
C LYS A 235 -8.57 5.03 16.60
N ASP A 236 -8.86 3.81 17.05
CA ASP A 236 -7.97 3.02 17.90
C ASP A 236 -7.18 1.94 17.16
N ASP A 237 -7.40 1.75 15.86
CA ASP A 237 -6.70 0.76 15.04
C ASP A 237 -5.20 1.06 14.92
N THR A 238 -4.36 0.09 15.30
CA THR A 238 -2.89 0.25 15.32
C THR A 238 -2.29 0.44 13.93
N SER A 239 -2.87 -0.18 12.91
CA SER A 239 -2.37 -0.12 11.54
C SER A 239 -2.66 1.25 10.92
N LEU A 240 -3.87 1.78 11.14
CA LEU A 240 -4.24 3.13 10.78
C LEU A 240 -3.40 4.18 11.52
N LYS A 241 -3.20 4.02 12.84
CA LYS A 241 -2.30 4.87 13.64
C LYS A 241 -0.91 4.92 13.03
N THR A 242 -0.36 3.76 12.66
CA THR A 242 0.95 3.66 12.00
C THR A 242 0.98 4.42 10.68
N VAL A 243 -0.06 4.33 9.86
CA VAL A 243 -0.13 5.06 8.58
C VAL A 243 -0.15 6.56 8.81
N LEU A 244 -1.03 7.04 9.69
CA LEU A 244 -1.17 8.45 10.02
C LEU A 244 0.07 9.01 10.70
N CYS A 245 0.74 8.22 11.53
CA CYS A 245 1.97 8.64 12.19
C CYS A 245 3.06 8.96 11.16
N LYS A 246 3.22 8.10 10.16
CA LYS A 246 4.22 8.30 9.10
C LYS A 246 3.91 9.54 8.27
N VAL A 247 2.64 9.80 7.99
CA VAL A 247 2.20 11.04 7.32
C VAL A 247 2.54 12.27 8.16
N ASN A 248 2.17 12.27 9.44
CA ASN A 248 2.46 13.35 10.39
C ASN A 248 3.96 13.61 10.53
N LYS A 249 4.76 12.54 10.54
CA LYS A 249 6.22 12.65 10.60
C LYS A 249 6.80 13.33 9.36
N LEU A 250 6.25 13.05 8.18
CA LEU A 250 6.67 13.69 6.92
C LEU A 250 6.23 15.17 6.86
N SER A 251 5.01 15.47 7.32
CA SER A 251 4.48 16.84 7.32
C SER A 251 5.00 17.73 8.45
N GLY A 252 5.56 17.12 9.50
CA GLY A 252 5.87 17.82 10.75
C GLY A 252 4.62 18.17 11.57
N ALA A 253 3.44 17.70 11.17
CA ALA A 253 2.19 17.95 11.89
C ALA A 253 2.08 17.05 13.13
N SER A 254 1.41 17.55 14.16
CA SER A 254 0.98 16.77 15.31
C SER A 254 -0.52 16.54 15.26
N ASP A 255 -0.96 15.37 15.71
CA ASP A 255 -2.37 15.00 15.76
C ASP A 255 -2.88 14.97 17.20
N ALA A 256 -3.74 15.94 17.51
CA ALA A 256 -4.30 16.14 18.84
C ALA A 256 -5.17 14.97 19.34
N ASP A 257 -5.59 14.06 18.46
CA ASP A 257 -6.38 12.90 18.87
C ASP A 257 -5.52 11.83 19.57
N TYR A 258 -4.19 11.98 19.56
CA TYR A 258 -3.24 11.09 20.20
C TYR A 258 -2.41 11.85 21.24
N ALA A 259 -2.26 11.27 22.44
CA ALA A 259 -1.58 11.91 23.57
C ALA A 259 -0.10 12.26 23.29
N ASP A 260 0.56 11.51 22.39
CA ASP A 260 1.93 11.73 21.93
C ASP A 260 2.01 12.57 20.64
N GLY A 261 0.87 13.11 20.18
CA GLY A 261 0.76 13.82 18.90
C GLY A 261 0.92 12.92 17.67
N ASN A 262 1.07 11.60 17.84
CA ASN A 262 1.28 10.61 16.77
C ASN A 262 2.44 10.96 15.83
N THR A 263 3.63 11.21 16.39
CA THR A 263 4.86 11.57 15.64
C THR A 263 6.08 10.70 15.98
N VAL A 264 5.93 9.73 16.88
CA VAL A 264 7.02 8.94 17.49
C VAL A 264 7.45 7.74 16.63
N CYS A 265 6.75 7.44 15.54
CA CYS A 265 7.12 6.37 14.61
C CYS A 265 8.42 6.64 13.83
N THR A 266 9.07 5.56 13.43
CA THR A 266 10.27 5.59 12.58
C THR A 266 9.89 5.65 11.10
N THR A 267 10.21 6.76 10.44
CA THR A 267 10.28 6.84 8.98
C THR A 267 11.47 7.71 8.58
N PRO A 268 12.60 7.11 8.17
CA PRO A 268 13.56 7.86 7.41
C PRO A 268 12.91 8.22 6.08
N ALA A 269 12.73 9.52 5.81
CA ALA A 269 12.67 9.96 4.43
C ALA A 269 14.04 9.66 3.81
N VAL A 270 14.09 8.75 2.83
CA VAL A 270 15.35 8.50 2.11
C VAL A 270 15.49 9.61 1.08
N ALA A 271 16.32 10.60 1.40
CA ALA A 271 16.66 11.68 0.48
C ALA A 271 17.46 11.10 -0.70
N ALA A 272 17.21 11.60 -1.91
CA ALA A 272 18.01 11.21 -3.06
C ALA A 272 19.47 11.58 -2.81
N ALA A 273 20.37 10.64 -3.11
CA ALA A 273 21.80 10.86 -2.96
C ALA A 273 22.26 12.06 -3.78
N ALA A 274 23.05 12.96 -3.18
CA ALA A 274 23.66 14.07 -3.90
C ALA A 274 24.70 13.52 -4.89
N VAL A 275 24.74 14.05 -6.11
CA VAL A 275 25.87 13.83 -7.02
C VAL A 275 27.13 14.48 -6.45
N SER A 276 28.29 13.86 -6.69
CA SER A 276 29.57 14.50 -6.36
C SER A 276 29.86 15.70 -7.28
N GLY A 277 30.70 16.62 -6.82
CA GLY A 277 31.12 17.79 -7.61
C GLY A 277 31.92 17.48 -8.89
N ALA A 278 32.22 16.20 -9.17
CA ALA A 278 32.93 15.75 -10.37
C ALA A 278 31.99 15.26 -11.51
N ALA A 279 30.67 15.28 -11.30
CA ALA A 279 29.70 14.84 -12.30
C ALA A 279 29.64 15.80 -13.51
N VAL A 280 29.62 15.24 -14.73
CA VAL A 280 29.59 15.99 -16.00
C VAL A 280 28.21 15.92 -16.66
N ASP A 281 27.93 16.86 -17.57
CA ASP A 281 26.72 16.84 -18.39
C ASP A 281 26.88 15.86 -19.56
N TRP A 282 25.79 15.15 -19.87
CA TRP A 282 25.69 14.17 -20.93
C TRP A 282 24.62 14.62 -21.92
N ASP A 283 25.07 15.09 -23.08
CA ASP A 283 24.21 15.53 -24.18
C ASP A 283 24.08 14.43 -25.23
N LEU A 284 23.01 13.65 -25.15
CA LEU A 284 22.67 12.61 -26.12
C LEU A 284 21.92 13.25 -27.29
N ASN A 285 22.64 13.56 -28.35
CA ASN A 285 22.14 14.21 -29.57
C ASN A 285 22.69 13.54 -30.86
N TYR A 286 22.42 14.12 -32.03
CA TYR A 286 22.89 13.60 -33.33
C TYR A 286 24.37 13.92 -33.65
N SER A 287 25.07 14.61 -32.76
CA SER A 287 26.48 14.98 -32.87
C SER A 287 27.18 14.68 -31.54
N PRO A 288 27.29 13.38 -31.16
CA PRO A 288 27.85 12.96 -29.88
C PRO A 288 29.26 13.54 -29.66
N SER A 289 29.56 13.94 -28.43
CA SER A 289 30.88 14.40 -28.03
C SER A 289 31.23 13.98 -26.60
N GLY A 290 32.50 14.14 -26.21
CA GLY A 290 32.96 13.89 -24.85
C GLY A 290 32.64 12.48 -24.34
N PRO A 291 32.12 12.33 -23.10
CA PRO A 291 31.97 11.02 -22.44
C PRO A 291 30.92 10.11 -23.08
N VAL A 292 30.00 10.64 -23.90
CA VAL A 292 28.92 9.86 -24.51
C VAL A 292 29.26 9.31 -25.90
N LEU A 293 30.35 9.78 -26.52
CA LEU A 293 30.76 9.35 -27.86
C LEU A 293 30.93 7.82 -27.99
N PRO A 294 31.55 7.10 -27.03
CA PRO A 294 31.67 5.64 -27.13
C PRO A 294 30.33 4.90 -27.05
N ALA A 295 29.29 5.52 -26.50
CA ALA A 295 27.96 4.94 -26.35
C ALA A 295 27.08 5.12 -27.59
N TRP A 296 27.42 6.02 -28.51
CA TRP A 296 26.66 6.25 -29.74
C TRP A 296 26.68 5.02 -30.65
N LYS A 297 25.49 4.65 -31.12
CA LYS A 297 25.24 3.66 -32.18
C LYS A 297 24.66 4.39 -33.38
N SER A 298 24.83 3.83 -34.58
CA SER A 298 24.28 4.43 -35.79
C SER A 298 22.76 4.64 -35.67
N GLY A 299 22.25 5.75 -36.22
CA GLY A 299 20.82 5.97 -36.39
C GLY A 299 20.02 6.29 -35.11
N SER A 300 20.47 7.27 -34.30
CA SER A 300 19.75 7.87 -33.16
C SER A 300 19.74 7.08 -31.84
N THR A 301 20.56 6.03 -31.72
CA THR A 301 20.57 5.16 -30.53
C THR A 301 21.85 5.33 -29.72
N TYR A 302 21.74 5.39 -28.40
CA TYR A 302 22.85 5.25 -27.48
C TYR A 302 22.69 3.96 -26.66
N THR A 303 23.77 3.19 -26.56
CA THR A 303 23.86 2.04 -25.65
C THR A 303 25.02 2.27 -24.69
N ILE A 304 24.67 2.60 -23.46
CA ILE A 304 25.62 2.85 -22.37
C ILE A 304 25.82 1.53 -21.63
N PRO A 305 27.05 1.00 -21.55
CA PRO A 305 27.31 -0.29 -20.89
C PRO A 305 27.04 -0.21 -19.38
N ALA A 306 26.90 -1.36 -18.72
CA ALA A 306 26.76 -1.40 -17.27
C ALA A 306 28.01 -0.86 -16.56
N ALA A 307 27.86 -0.30 -15.36
CA ALA A 307 28.96 0.04 -14.46
C ALA A 307 28.52 -0.03 -13.00
N ALA A 308 29.47 -0.25 -12.09
CA ALA A 308 29.20 -0.33 -10.66
C ALA A 308 28.49 0.93 -10.10
N SER A 309 28.87 2.11 -10.58
CA SER A 309 28.19 3.37 -10.31
C SER A 309 28.42 4.34 -11.46
N ARG A 310 27.43 5.20 -11.75
CA ARG A 310 27.56 6.33 -12.67
C ARG A 310 26.88 7.56 -12.10
N GLU A 311 27.59 8.68 -12.13
CA GLU A 311 27.07 9.98 -11.72
C GLU A 311 27.02 10.91 -12.94
N ILE A 312 25.85 11.52 -13.16
CA ILE A 312 25.60 12.46 -14.26
C ILE A 312 25.01 13.72 -13.66
N ARG A 313 25.55 14.89 -14.04
CA ARG A 313 24.96 16.16 -13.60
C ARG A 313 23.65 16.38 -14.36
N THR A 314 23.74 16.65 -15.65
CA THR A 314 22.56 16.79 -16.51
C THR A 314 22.57 15.71 -17.59
N LEU A 315 21.49 14.95 -17.71
CA LEU A 315 21.24 14.04 -18.84
C LEU A 315 20.25 14.69 -19.80
N ASN A 316 20.74 15.24 -20.90
CA ASN A 316 19.92 15.82 -21.95
C ASN A 316 19.75 14.82 -23.10
N ILE A 317 18.51 14.54 -23.48
CA ILE A 317 18.19 13.60 -24.57
C ILE A 317 17.37 14.34 -25.61
N ALA A 318 18.00 14.59 -26.77
CA ALA A 318 17.40 15.33 -27.87
C ALA A 318 16.27 14.55 -28.55
N GLY A 319 15.41 15.28 -29.28
CA GLY A 319 14.31 14.70 -30.07
C GLY A 319 14.74 13.52 -30.93
N GLY A 320 13.92 12.46 -30.97
CA GLY A 320 14.19 11.25 -31.76
C GLY A 320 15.21 10.29 -31.17
N ILE A 321 15.99 10.68 -30.16
CA ILE A 321 17.04 9.82 -29.58
C ILE A 321 16.46 8.71 -28.70
N THR A 322 17.01 7.49 -28.83
CA THR A 322 16.79 6.37 -27.92
C THR A 322 18.04 6.10 -27.10
N ALA A 323 17.93 6.05 -25.78
CA ALA A 323 19.05 5.81 -24.88
C ALA A 323 18.79 4.57 -24.00
N VAL A 324 19.76 3.66 -23.94
CA VAL A 324 19.69 2.45 -23.12
C VAL A 324 20.90 2.39 -22.20
N PHE A 325 20.68 2.51 -20.90
CA PHE A 325 21.67 2.22 -19.86
C PHE A 325 21.54 0.76 -19.46
N GLN A 326 22.56 -0.04 -19.74
CA GLN A 326 22.54 -1.45 -19.37
C GLN A 326 22.73 -1.63 -17.85
N GLY A 327 22.02 -2.61 -17.29
CA GLY A 327 22.11 -2.98 -15.88
C GLY A 327 22.88 -4.29 -15.67
N PRO A 328 23.36 -4.58 -14.44
CA PRO A 328 23.12 -3.80 -13.23
C PRO A 328 24.04 -2.57 -13.10
N SER A 329 23.46 -1.40 -12.81
CA SER A 329 24.19 -0.15 -12.57
C SER A 329 23.53 0.72 -11.51
N ASN A 330 24.31 1.25 -10.55
CA ASN A 330 23.83 2.33 -9.68
C ASN A 330 23.93 3.66 -10.43
N LEU A 331 22.82 4.37 -10.56
CA LEU A 331 22.72 5.61 -11.32
C LEU A 331 22.34 6.76 -10.39
N THR A 332 23.13 7.83 -10.42
CA THR A 332 22.81 9.10 -9.76
C THR A 332 22.81 10.20 -10.82
N ILE A 333 21.67 10.84 -11.05
CA ILE A 333 21.50 11.88 -12.06
C ILE A 333 20.90 13.12 -11.41
N THR A 334 21.45 14.32 -11.58
CA THR A 334 20.82 15.52 -10.98
C THR A 334 19.57 15.93 -11.73
N THR A 335 19.68 16.04 -13.06
CA THR A 335 18.58 16.49 -13.90
C THR A 335 18.49 15.62 -15.14
N VAL A 336 17.29 15.12 -15.45
CA VAL A 336 16.98 14.42 -16.69
C VAL A 336 16.04 15.27 -17.53
N ASN A 337 16.50 15.67 -18.71
CA ASN A 337 15.69 16.36 -19.71
C ASN A 337 15.41 15.42 -20.89
N MET A 338 14.23 14.82 -20.90
CA MET A 338 13.82 13.85 -21.90
C MET A 338 12.97 14.49 -23.00
N GLY A 339 13.60 14.80 -24.13
CA GLY A 339 12.92 15.18 -25.38
C GLY A 339 12.92 14.10 -26.45
N GLY A 340 13.66 13.00 -26.25
CA GLY A 340 13.83 11.93 -27.23
C GLY A 340 12.66 10.95 -27.37
N THR A 341 12.93 9.81 -27.99
CA THR A 341 11.95 8.74 -28.20
C THR A 341 11.82 7.89 -26.94
N SER A 342 12.94 7.38 -26.41
CA SER A 342 12.92 6.55 -25.21
C SER A 342 14.21 6.59 -24.39
N LEU A 343 14.06 6.41 -23.07
CA LEU A 343 15.16 6.14 -22.15
C LEU A 343 14.85 4.88 -21.35
N SER A 344 15.76 3.93 -21.41
CA SER A 344 15.72 2.71 -20.62
C SER A 344 16.87 2.71 -19.63
N LEU A 345 16.56 2.60 -18.35
CA LEU A 345 17.52 2.37 -17.28
C LEU A 345 17.43 0.92 -16.85
N GLY A 346 18.50 0.16 -17.04
CA GLY A 346 18.64 -1.20 -16.54
C GLY A 346 18.62 -1.27 -15.02
N ASN A 347 18.56 -2.49 -14.50
CA ASN A 347 18.42 -2.72 -13.07
C ASN A 347 19.54 -2.06 -12.25
N GLY A 348 19.23 -1.70 -11.01
CA GLY A 348 20.16 -1.12 -10.04
C GLY A 348 19.48 -0.05 -9.21
N ASN A 349 20.24 0.60 -8.33
CA ASN A 349 19.72 1.73 -7.56
C ASN A 349 19.66 2.97 -8.46
N VAL A 350 18.58 3.73 -8.38
CA VAL A 350 18.38 4.94 -9.18
C VAL A 350 18.09 6.13 -8.27
N ASN A 351 18.91 7.17 -8.37
CA ASN A 351 18.76 8.44 -7.70
C ASN A 351 18.65 9.54 -8.76
N ILE A 352 17.55 10.27 -8.81
CA ILE A 352 17.33 11.37 -9.76
C ILE A 352 17.00 12.65 -8.99
N GLY A 353 17.65 13.78 -9.26
CA GLY A 353 17.27 15.05 -8.63
C GLY A 353 15.92 15.56 -9.17
N SER A 354 15.80 15.72 -10.48
CA SER A 354 14.55 16.01 -11.17
C SER A 354 14.50 15.37 -12.57
N ILE A 355 13.30 15.11 -13.05
CA ILE A 355 13.05 14.55 -14.38
C ILE A 355 11.88 15.26 -15.06
N SER A 356 12.14 15.74 -16.28
CA SER A 356 11.14 16.32 -17.16
C SER A 356 11.05 15.50 -18.44
N ILE A 357 9.85 15.02 -18.77
CA ILE A 357 9.58 14.17 -19.93
C ILE A 357 8.59 14.87 -20.84
N THR A 358 8.97 15.07 -22.09
CA THR A 358 8.22 15.86 -23.06
C THR A 358 8.13 15.14 -24.40
N GLY A 359 7.31 15.65 -25.33
CA GLY A 359 7.24 15.11 -26.69
C GLY A 359 6.68 13.69 -26.81
N GLY A 360 5.96 13.18 -25.80
CA GLY A 360 5.45 11.81 -25.81
C GLY A 360 6.51 10.74 -25.53
N ALA A 361 7.69 11.15 -25.05
CA ALA A 361 8.81 10.26 -24.77
C ALA A 361 8.46 9.20 -23.72
N THR A 362 9.10 8.03 -23.82
CA THR A 362 8.93 6.93 -22.86
C THR A 362 10.19 6.72 -22.03
N VAL A 363 10.08 6.85 -20.71
CA VAL A 363 11.14 6.51 -19.77
C VAL A 363 10.75 5.25 -18.99
N VAL A 364 11.58 4.23 -19.04
CA VAL A 364 11.41 2.97 -18.30
C VAL A 364 12.62 2.75 -17.41
N ILE A 365 12.36 2.39 -16.16
CA ILE A 365 13.37 2.02 -15.19
C ILE A 365 13.09 0.58 -14.76
N ASP A 366 14.05 -0.30 -15.01
CA ASP A 366 14.03 -1.65 -14.46
C ASP A 366 14.33 -1.61 -12.97
N VAL A 367 13.41 -2.09 -12.16
CA VAL A 367 13.59 -2.14 -10.71
C VAL A 367 13.62 -3.59 -10.30
N GLY A 368 14.79 -4.09 -9.89
CA GLY A 368 14.95 -5.40 -9.29
C GLY A 368 14.48 -5.43 -7.84
N VAL A 369 14.27 -6.64 -7.30
CA VAL A 369 13.89 -6.84 -5.89
C VAL A 369 14.95 -6.22 -4.98
N GLY A 370 14.54 -5.32 -4.10
CA GLY A 370 15.43 -4.66 -3.13
C GLY A 370 16.15 -3.41 -3.63
N ASN A 371 16.05 -3.06 -4.93
CA ASN A 371 16.63 -1.83 -5.45
C ASN A 371 15.98 -0.59 -4.83
N THR A 372 16.76 0.47 -4.65
CA THR A 372 16.26 1.77 -4.19
C THR A 372 15.98 2.69 -5.38
N VAL A 373 14.82 3.35 -5.37
CA VAL A 373 14.48 4.44 -6.27
C VAL A 373 14.24 5.68 -5.43
N SER A 374 15.00 6.74 -5.70
CA SER A 374 14.82 8.03 -5.07
C SER A 374 14.77 9.13 -6.11
N ILE A 375 13.76 10.00 -6.04
CA ILE A 375 13.62 11.16 -6.91
C ILE A 375 13.45 12.41 -6.05
N GLY A 376 14.13 13.50 -6.38
CA GLY A 376 14.13 14.71 -5.55
C GLY A 376 15.34 14.75 -4.62
N ALA A 377 16.42 15.36 -5.10
CA ALA A 377 17.60 15.73 -4.30
C ALA A 377 17.55 17.23 -4.00
N ASN A 378 18.04 17.65 -2.82
CA ASN A 378 18.21 19.07 -2.43
C ASN A 378 16.95 19.94 -2.31
N ILE A 379 15.76 19.36 -2.14
CA ILE A 379 14.56 20.15 -1.81
C ILE A 379 14.38 20.10 -0.29
N SER A 380 14.51 21.28 0.34
CA SER A 380 14.28 21.45 1.77
C SER A 380 12.90 20.87 2.13
N PRO A 381 12.79 20.04 3.19
CA PRO A 381 11.51 19.49 3.65
C PRO A 381 10.50 20.55 4.09
N THR A 382 10.90 21.83 4.15
CA THR A 382 10.11 22.97 4.63
C THR A 382 9.72 23.99 3.54
N GLY A 383 10.03 23.74 2.26
CA GLY A 383 9.70 24.65 1.15
C GLY A 383 8.45 24.24 0.35
N PRO A 384 7.80 25.15 -0.40
CA PRO A 384 6.71 24.78 -1.31
C PRO A 384 7.19 23.72 -2.31
N ALA A 385 6.41 22.65 -2.47
CA ALA A 385 6.82 21.46 -3.21
C ALA A 385 7.14 21.78 -4.69
N THR A 386 8.42 21.84 -5.04
CA THR A 386 8.90 22.00 -6.42
C THR A 386 8.57 20.77 -7.24
N THR A 387 8.24 20.94 -8.52
CA THR A 387 7.98 19.81 -9.42
C THR A 387 9.29 19.08 -9.71
N VAL A 388 9.39 17.83 -9.25
CA VAL A 388 10.55 16.95 -9.48
C VAL A 388 10.30 15.91 -10.54
N ILE A 389 9.03 15.61 -10.81
CA ILE A 389 8.61 14.75 -11.91
C ILE A 389 7.60 15.55 -12.72
N ASN A 390 7.96 15.87 -13.95
CA ASN A 390 7.09 16.55 -14.90
C ASN A 390 6.86 15.66 -16.12
N LEU A 391 5.62 15.20 -16.34
CA LEU A 391 5.23 14.43 -17.52
C LEU A 391 4.36 15.28 -18.44
N GLY A 392 4.94 15.73 -19.55
CA GLY A 392 4.23 16.38 -20.65
C GLY A 392 3.26 15.42 -21.35
N GLY A 393 2.38 15.96 -22.19
CA GLY A 393 1.30 15.19 -22.82
C GLY A 393 1.81 13.96 -23.59
N GLY A 394 1.11 12.84 -23.48
CA GLY A 394 1.48 11.57 -24.13
C GLY A 394 2.71 10.86 -23.55
N SER A 395 3.45 11.50 -22.63
CA SER A 395 4.72 10.98 -22.12
C SER A 395 4.51 9.83 -21.14
N LYS A 396 5.48 8.93 -21.03
CA LYS A 396 5.37 7.75 -20.16
C LYS A 396 6.55 7.67 -19.20
N PHE A 397 6.28 7.39 -17.92
CA PHE A 397 7.31 7.17 -16.91
C PHE A 397 6.99 5.97 -16.02
N CYS A 398 7.77 4.91 -16.15
CA CYS A 398 7.35 3.60 -15.67
C CYS A 398 8.47 2.82 -15.01
N PHE A 399 8.16 2.18 -13.90
CA PHE A 399 9.06 1.29 -13.17
C PHE A 399 8.66 -0.16 -13.42
N THR A 400 9.17 -0.76 -14.50
CA THR A 400 8.80 -2.09 -14.98
C THR A 400 10.02 -2.79 -15.60
N PRO A 401 10.08 -4.13 -15.60
CA PRO A 401 11.17 -4.84 -16.27
C PRO A 401 11.26 -4.50 -17.76
N LEU A 402 12.48 -4.42 -18.28
CA LEU A 402 12.73 -4.01 -19.67
C LEU A 402 12.28 -5.01 -20.74
N ASN A 403 11.92 -6.23 -20.32
CA ASN A 403 11.37 -7.28 -21.20
C ASN A 403 9.84 -7.29 -21.29
N GLY A 404 9.14 -6.32 -20.68
CA GLY A 404 7.69 -6.15 -20.74
C GLY A 404 7.27 -4.96 -21.59
N SER A 405 6.06 -5.00 -22.15
CA SER A 405 5.44 -3.91 -22.92
C SER A 405 5.61 -2.56 -22.21
N ASN A 406 6.13 -1.56 -22.92
CA ASN A 406 6.34 -0.17 -22.50
C ASN A 406 5.26 0.34 -21.51
N CYS A 407 5.55 0.27 -20.20
CA CYS A 407 4.63 0.53 -19.07
C CYS A 407 3.58 -0.56 -18.75
N GLY A 408 4.02 -1.81 -18.69
CA GLY A 408 3.21 -2.94 -18.20
C GLY A 408 2.92 -2.88 -16.70
N THR A 409 2.30 -3.94 -16.19
CA THR A 409 2.02 -4.06 -14.75
C THR A 409 3.33 -4.13 -13.96
N PRO A 410 3.48 -3.39 -12.85
CA PRO A 410 4.63 -3.53 -11.97
C PRO A 410 4.77 -4.97 -11.44
N THR A 411 5.88 -5.63 -11.74
CA THR A 411 6.09 -7.05 -11.35
C THR A 411 7.14 -7.23 -10.25
N ALA A 412 8.03 -6.26 -10.04
CA ALA A 412 9.13 -6.35 -9.08
C ALA A 412 8.97 -5.36 -7.91
N ALA A 413 9.47 -5.75 -6.74
CA ALA A 413 9.34 -5.01 -5.49
C ALA A 413 10.59 -4.16 -5.18
N ALA A 414 10.50 -2.85 -5.30
CA ALA A 414 11.53 -1.94 -4.85
C ALA A 414 11.76 -2.10 -3.33
N GLY A 415 13.01 -1.99 -2.90
CA GLY A 415 13.35 -1.94 -1.47
C GLY A 415 12.89 -0.63 -0.83
N THR A 416 13.22 0.49 -1.47
CA THR A 416 12.75 1.84 -1.06
C THR A 416 12.32 2.61 -2.30
N PHE A 417 11.14 3.23 -2.24
CA PHE A 417 10.68 4.17 -3.26
C PHE A 417 10.37 5.52 -2.61
N SER A 418 11.13 6.56 -2.94
CA SER A 418 10.92 7.91 -2.42
C SER A 418 10.88 8.97 -3.51
N ILE A 419 10.01 9.96 -3.33
CA ILE A 419 9.90 11.17 -4.12
C ILE A 419 9.88 12.34 -3.15
N ASN A 420 10.79 13.29 -3.30
CA ASN A 420 10.82 14.52 -2.52
C ASN A 420 10.53 15.71 -3.44
N GLY A 421 9.26 16.08 -3.53
CA GLY A 421 8.75 17.11 -4.43
C GLY A 421 7.41 16.73 -5.07
N THR A 422 6.88 17.63 -5.87
CA THR A 422 5.60 17.46 -6.57
C THR A 422 5.76 16.61 -7.83
N ILE A 423 4.80 15.70 -8.03
CA ILE A 423 4.58 14.98 -9.29
C ILE A 423 3.52 15.76 -10.07
N THR A 424 3.83 16.16 -11.30
CA THR A 424 2.88 16.79 -12.22
C THR A 424 2.82 16.00 -13.52
N THR A 425 1.61 15.62 -13.94
CA THR A 425 1.40 14.93 -15.21
C THR A 425 0.38 15.69 -16.05
N ALA A 426 0.48 15.60 -17.37
CA ALA A 426 -0.41 16.22 -18.36
C ALA A 426 -1.31 15.19 -19.04
N GLY A 427 -2.34 15.64 -19.77
CA GLY A 427 -3.27 14.80 -20.52
C GLY A 427 -2.60 13.73 -21.40
N GLY A 428 -3.08 12.49 -21.36
CA GLY A 428 -2.58 11.38 -22.16
C GLY A 428 -1.21 10.83 -21.72
N SER A 429 -0.60 11.40 -20.68
CA SER A 429 0.62 10.83 -20.09
C SER A 429 0.30 9.57 -19.27
N LYS A 430 1.30 8.74 -18.97
CA LYS A 430 1.17 7.58 -18.08
C LYS A 430 2.31 7.52 -17.08
N MET A 431 1.98 7.38 -15.80
CA MET A 431 2.95 7.05 -14.76
C MET A 431 2.63 5.69 -14.15
N SER A 432 3.66 4.84 -13.94
CA SER A 432 3.50 3.53 -13.31
C SER A 432 4.49 3.36 -12.17
N PHE A 433 4.03 3.36 -10.93
CA PHE A 433 4.82 3.14 -9.73
C PHE A 433 5.21 1.66 -9.57
N PRO A 434 6.42 1.34 -9.07
CA PRO A 434 6.79 -0.05 -8.81
C PRO A 434 5.98 -0.61 -7.65
N LYS A 435 6.00 -1.94 -7.46
CA LYS A 435 5.57 -2.51 -6.16
C LYS A 435 6.62 -2.13 -5.11
N ALA A 436 6.20 -1.83 -3.90
CA ALA A 436 7.11 -1.60 -2.77
C ALA A 436 6.35 -1.78 -1.47
N ALA A 437 7.02 -2.19 -0.39
CA ALA A 437 6.39 -2.18 0.94
C ALA A 437 5.97 -0.76 1.34
N THR A 438 6.71 0.25 0.88
CA THR A 438 6.47 1.65 1.21
C THR A 438 6.89 2.55 0.05
N HIS A 439 6.00 3.48 -0.30
CA HIS A 439 6.25 4.61 -1.19
C HIS A 439 6.13 5.90 -0.37
N VAL A 440 7.18 6.72 -0.37
CA VAL A 440 7.18 8.01 0.33
C VAL A 440 7.14 9.12 -0.70
N ILE A 441 6.15 10.00 -0.63
CA ILE A 441 5.98 11.13 -1.54
C ILE A 441 5.88 12.40 -0.70
N ASN A 442 6.99 13.11 -0.55
CA ASN A 442 7.05 14.37 0.16
C ASN A 442 6.68 15.53 -0.78
N GLY A 443 5.39 15.61 -1.15
CA GLY A 443 4.86 16.61 -2.07
C GLY A 443 3.49 16.21 -2.60
N ASN A 444 2.98 16.98 -3.56
CA ASN A 444 1.67 16.73 -4.17
C ASN A 444 1.75 15.68 -5.30
N ILE A 445 0.65 14.95 -5.51
CA ILE A 445 0.41 14.18 -6.71
C ILE A 445 -0.63 14.93 -7.53
N ASN A 446 -0.19 15.65 -8.56
CA ASN A 446 -1.06 16.38 -9.48
C ASN A 446 -1.15 15.62 -10.78
N SER A 447 -2.09 14.67 -10.85
CA SER A 447 -2.25 13.83 -12.03
C SER A 447 -3.21 14.44 -13.03
N SER A 448 -2.75 14.55 -14.27
CA SER A 448 -3.59 14.75 -15.45
C SER A 448 -3.38 13.65 -16.50
N GLY A 449 -2.69 12.56 -16.17
CA GLY A 449 -2.55 11.37 -17.02
C GLY A 449 -2.98 10.09 -16.32
N ALA A 450 -2.82 8.96 -16.99
CA ALA A 450 -3.06 7.64 -16.44
C ALA A 450 -2.06 7.32 -15.32
N MET A 451 -2.54 6.71 -14.24
CA MET A 451 -1.72 6.33 -13.09
C MET A 451 -1.88 4.84 -12.80
N THR A 452 -0.77 4.12 -12.67
CA THR A 452 -0.75 2.73 -12.23
C THR A 452 0.04 2.64 -10.92
N PHE A 453 -0.61 2.21 -9.86
CA PHE A 453 -0.01 2.03 -8.54
C PHE A 453 0.34 0.55 -8.33
N GLY A 454 1.63 0.26 -8.10
CA GLY A 454 2.05 -1.04 -7.61
C GLY A 454 1.59 -1.25 -6.16
N ALA A 455 1.38 -2.51 -5.77
CA ALA A 455 1.01 -2.86 -4.40
C ALA A 455 1.97 -2.23 -3.37
N GLY A 456 1.42 -1.69 -2.28
CA GLY A 456 2.20 -0.98 -1.26
C GLY A 456 1.41 0.04 -0.44
N THR A 457 2.09 0.63 0.56
CA THR A 457 1.58 1.79 1.28
C THR A 457 2.23 3.07 0.77
N TYR A 458 1.40 4.01 0.31
CA TYR A 458 1.78 5.33 -0.17
C TYR A 458 1.57 6.38 0.93
N TYR A 459 2.66 7.00 1.40
CA TYR A 459 2.63 8.12 2.33
C TYR A 459 2.86 9.41 1.56
N VAL A 460 1.84 10.26 1.48
CA VAL A 460 1.86 11.50 0.69
C VAL A 460 1.77 12.70 1.62
N ASN A 461 2.85 13.47 1.72
CA ASN A 461 2.84 14.75 2.41
C ASN A 461 2.36 15.87 1.48
N GLY A 462 1.09 15.79 1.08
CA GLY A 462 0.48 16.74 0.17
C GLY A 462 -0.92 16.31 -0.27
N ASN A 463 -1.44 17.04 -1.25
CA ASN A 463 -2.71 16.75 -1.88
C ASN A 463 -2.51 15.64 -2.95
N PHE A 464 -3.51 14.77 -3.05
CA PHE A 464 -3.65 13.86 -4.18
C PHE A 464 -4.80 14.34 -5.06
N VAL A 465 -4.44 14.88 -6.22
CA VAL A 465 -5.34 15.46 -7.19
C VAL A 465 -5.31 14.65 -8.49
N ASN A 466 -6.50 14.32 -9.02
CA ASN A 466 -6.68 13.84 -10.38
C ASN A 466 -7.62 14.77 -11.16
N ASN A 467 -7.11 15.31 -12.26
CA ASN A 467 -7.78 16.33 -13.06
C ASN A 467 -8.21 15.84 -14.47
N THR A 468 -8.10 14.55 -14.81
CA THR A 468 -8.32 14.09 -16.21
C THR A 468 -9.09 12.81 -16.42
N GLY A 469 -9.48 12.58 -17.67
CA GLY A 469 -10.18 11.40 -18.19
C GLY A 469 -9.36 10.11 -18.36
N ASP A 470 -8.10 10.03 -17.90
CA ASP A 470 -7.25 8.82 -18.04
C ASP A 470 -7.23 7.84 -16.83
N PRO A 471 -7.29 6.50 -17.04
CA PRO A 471 -7.49 5.52 -15.97
C PRO A 471 -6.48 5.59 -14.81
N MET A 472 -7.00 5.34 -13.61
CA MET A 472 -6.20 5.18 -12.40
C MET A 472 -6.42 3.79 -11.81
N ILE A 473 -5.39 2.96 -11.73
CA ILE A 473 -5.51 1.56 -11.30
C ILE A 473 -4.51 1.20 -10.21
N GLY A 474 -4.92 0.36 -9.26
CA GLY A 474 -4.09 -0.12 -8.16
C GLY A 474 -4.78 -1.23 -7.38
N THR A 475 -4.03 -2.30 -7.10
CA THR A 475 -4.48 -3.42 -6.28
C THR A 475 -3.52 -3.61 -5.13
N ASP A 476 -4.07 -3.89 -3.95
CA ASP A 476 -3.31 -3.97 -2.69
C ASP A 476 -2.58 -2.66 -2.36
N VAL A 477 -3.32 -1.55 -2.45
CA VAL A 477 -2.79 -0.20 -2.23
C VAL A 477 -3.45 0.47 -1.02
N THR A 478 -2.64 1.13 -0.20
CA THR A 478 -3.12 1.98 0.91
C THR A 478 -2.49 3.36 0.79
N PHE A 479 -3.28 4.41 0.89
CA PHE A 479 -2.82 5.80 0.81
C PHE A 479 -3.03 6.51 2.15
N GLY A 480 -1.94 6.99 2.76
CA GLY A 480 -1.98 7.97 3.84
C GLY A 480 -1.65 9.35 3.30
N LEU A 481 -2.52 10.34 3.51
CA LEU A 481 -2.39 11.69 2.96
C LEU A 481 -2.36 12.74 4.07
N ALA A 482 -1.43 13.69 3.99
CA ALA A 482 -1.44 14.89 4.85
C ALA A 482 -2.48 15.91 4.37
N GLY A 483 -2.70 15.97 3.05
CA GLY A 483 -3.61 16.90 2.41
C GLY A 483 -4.94 16.27 1.97
N THR A 484 -5.55 16.90 0.96
CA THR A 484 -6.84 16.52 0.39
C THR A 484 -6.73 15.41 -0.65
N LEU A 485 -7.76 14.57 -0.73
CA LEU A 485 -8.06 13.70 -1.86
C LEU A 485 -9.08 14.39 -2.78
N ASN A 486 -8.70 14.71 -4.01
CA ASN A 486 -9.57 15.36 -5.00
C ASN A 486 -9.49 14.66 -6.35
N LEU A 487 -10.51 13.87 -6.68
CA LEU A 487 -10.55 13.07 -7.90
C LEU A 487 -11.68 13.58 -8.80
N SER A 488 -11.36 14.51 -9.71
CA SER A 488 -12.33 15.20 -10.58
C SER A 488 -12.36 14.73 -12.03
N GLY A 489 -11.55 13.72 -12.37
CA GLY A 489 -11.41 13.22 -13.72
C GLY A 489 -12.46 12.18 -14.12
N GLY A 490 -13.06 12.30 -15.32
CA GLY A 490 -14.11 11.41 -15.86
C GLY A 490 -13.64 9.99 -16.25
N THR A 491 -12.91 9.32 -15.38
CA THR A 491 -12.17 8.07 -15.61
C THR A 491 -12.82 6.84 -15.02
N SER A 492 -12.33 5.67 -15.45
CA SER A 492 -12.38 4.47 -14.63
C SER A 492 -11.25 4.52 -13.59
N ILE A 493 -11.62 4.68 -12.33
CA ILE A 493 -10.72 4.54 -11.18
C ILE A 493 -10.94 3.14 -10.63
N ASP A 494 -9.91 2.29 -10.54
CA ASP A 494 -10.01 0.96 -9.93
C ASP A 494 -8.92 0.81 -8.88
N LEU A 495 -9.29 1.17 -7.65
CA LEU A 495 -8.39 1.13 -6.50
C LEU A 495 -8.95 0.18 -5.46
N SER A 496 -8.15 -0.82 -5.09
CA SER A 496 -8.52 -1.79 -4.07
C SER A 496 -7.49 -1.83 -2.95
N ALA A 497 -8.00 -1.62 -1.73
CA ALA A 497 -7.25 -1.86 -0.52
C ALA A 497 -6.80 -3.32 -0.48
N PRO A 498 -5.68 -3.59 0.21
CA PRO A 498 -5.22 -4.95 0.38
C PRO A 498 -6.27 -5.83 1.04
N GLY A 499 -6.47 -7.03 0.49
CA GLY A 499 -7.20 -8.07 1.20
C GLY A 499 -6.46 -8.47 2.48
N ALA A 500 -7.13 -9.16 3.41
CA ALA A 500 -6.46 -9.77 4.56
C ALA A 500 -5.21 -10.52 4.08
N LEU A 501 -5.43 -11.32 3.02
CA LEU A 501 -4.56 -11.87 1.97
C LEU A 501 -3.19 -11.27 1.64
N SER A 502 -3.02 -9.96 1.78
CA SER A 502 -1.95 -9.28 1.05
C SER A 502 -0.65 -9.19 1.86
N SER A 503 0.47 -9.25 1.14
CA SER A 503 1.81 -9.00 1.68
C SER A 503 2.19 -7.51 1.68
N TYR A 504 1.34 -6.65 1.13
CA TYR A 504 1.59 -5.22 0.94
C TYR A 504 0.39 -4.40 1.41
N GLY A 505 0.65 -3.17 1.87
CA GLY A 505 -0.39 -2.25 2.33
C GLY A 505 -0.99 -2.60 3.69
N VAL A 506 -2.01 -1.86 4.11
CA VAL A 506 -2.80 -2.14 5.32
C VAL A 506 -4.13 -2.77 4.91
N PRO A 507 -4.43 -4.01 5.36
CA PRO A 507 -5.66 -4.69 4.98
C PRO A 507 -6.92 -3.86 5.21
N GLY A 508 -7.76 -3.77 4.19
CA GLY A 508 -9.04 -3.06 4.26
C GLY A 508 -8.95 -1.52 4.32
N LEU A 509 -7.77 -0.91 4.42
CA LEU A 509 -7.59 0.55 4.42
C LEU A 509 -7.17 1.02 3.03
N LEU A 510 -8.02 1.81 2.37
CA LEU A 510 -7.72 2.37 1.05
C LEU A 510 -7.14 3.78 1.17
N PHE A 511 -7.86 4.70 1.83
CA PHE A 511 -7.44 6.08 2.04
C PHE A 511 -7.51 6.45 3.51
N ALA A 512 -6.51 7.16 4.01
CA ALA A 512 -6.47 7.75 5.34
C ALA A 512 -5.98 9.20 5.26
N THR A 513 -6.78 10.14 5.75
CA THR A 513 -6.41 11.55 5.91
C THR A 513 -7.09 12.13 7.14
N LYS A 514 -6.46 13.13 7.77
CA LYS A 514 -7.07 13.91 8.86
C LYS A 514 -7.09 15.41 8.56
N THR A 515 -6.92 15.76 7.28
CA THR A 515 -7.13 17.14 6.83
C THR A 515 -8.53 17.61 7.20
N THR A 516 -8.65 18.89 7.56
CA THR A 516 -9.93 19.57 7.74
C THR A 516 -10.44 20.21 6.45
N ALA A 517 -9.59 20.25 5.41
CA ALA A 517 -9.97 20.77 4.11
C ALA A 517 -10.82 19.73 3.36
N ALA A 518 -11.89 20.20 2.72
CA ALA A 518 -12.82 19.32 2.02
C ALA A 518 -12.13 18.51 0.90
N THR A 519 -12.60 17.28 0.75
CA THR A 519 -12.15 16.31 -0.24
C THR A 519 -13.29 15.93 -1.15
N SER A 520 -12.98 15.60 -2.41
CA SER A 520 -14.02 15.40 -3.42
C SER A 520 -13.72 14.28 -4.41
N ILE A 521 -14.79 13.66 -4.91
CA ILE A 521 -14.79 12.78 -6.09
C ILE A 521 -15.88 13.29 -7.05
N GLY A 522 -15.55 13.55 -8.31
CA GLY A 522 -16.49 14.17 -9.24
C GLY A 522 -16.19 13.94 -10.71
N GLY A 523 -16.89 14.68 -11.58
CA GLY A 523 -16.59 14.75 -13.02
C GLY A 523 -16.96 13.53 -13.85
N GLY A 524 -17.94 12.72 -13.41
CA GLY A 524 -18.38 11.52 -14.11
C GLY A 524 -17.47 10.31 -13.91
N ALA A 525 -16.55 10.37 -12.93
CA ALA A 525 -15.68 9.26 -12.57
C ALA A 525 -16.51 8.00 -12.28
N THR A 526 -16.28 6.93 -13.03
CA THR A 526 -16.87 5.60 -12.76
C THR A 526 -15.84 4.78 -12.00
N GLY A 527 -15.84 4.93 -10.68
CA GLY A 527 -14.81 4.36 -9.82
C GLY A 527 -15.25 3.06 -9.15
N LYS A 528 -14.41 2.04 -9.25
CA LYS A 528 -14.37 0.90 -8.34
C LYS A 528 -13.41 1.22 -7.21
N TYR A 529 -13.96 1.30 -6.00
CA TYR A 529 -13.21 1.48 -4.77
C TYR A 529 -13.51 0.31 -3.85
N ALA A 530 -12.47 -0.34 -3.37
CA ALA A 530 -12.59 -1.38 -2.35
C ALA A 530 -11.74 -1.02 -1.14
N GLY A 531 -12.34 -1.10 0.05
CA GLY A 531 -11.72 -0.73 1.32
C GLY A 531 -12.34 0.49 1.99
N LEU A 532 -11.67 0.93 3.06
CA LEU A 532 -12.08 2.05 3.90
C LEU A 532 -11.51 3.38 3.40
N ILE A 533 -12.38 4.38 3.31
CA ILE A 533 -12.02 5.79 3.23
C ILE A 533 -12.15 6.38 4.64
N TYR A 534 -11.01 6.66 5.27
CA TYR A 534 -10.93 7.26 6.59
C TYR A 534 -10.55 8.75 6.46
N ALA A 535 -11.53 9.63 6.61
CA ALA A 535 -11.38 11.07 6.56
C ALA A 535 -12.26 11.77 7.63
N PRO A 536 -12.11 11.42 8.92
CA PRO A 536 -13.04 11.80 9.99
C PRO A 536 -13.20 13.31 10.20
N LYS A 537 -12.23 14.11 9.74
CA LYS A 537 -12.20 15.58 9.87
C LYS A 537 -12.47 16.32 8.55
N SER A 538 -12.61 15.59 7.43
CA SER A 538 -12.82 16.16 6.10
C SER A 538 -14.26 16.01 5.65
N ASP A 539 -14.82 17.10 5.11
CA ASP A 539 -16.07 17.05 4.37
C ASP A 539 -15.84 16.35 3.03
N PHE A 540 -16.69 15.36 2.72
CA PHE A 540 -16.55 14.54 1.53
C PHE A 540 -17.68 14.82 0.55
N THR A 541 -17.34 15.28 -0.65
CA THR A 541 -18.31 15.57 -1.71
C THR A 541 -18.17 14.62 -2.88
N VAL A 542 -19.26 13.97 -3.27
CA VAL A 542 -19.38 13.19 -4.50
C VAL A 542 -20.30 13.94 -5.46
N SER A 543 -19.82 14.33 -6.64
CA SER A 543 -20.58 15.18 -7.57
C SER A 543 -20.46 14.81 -9.06
N GLY A 544 -21.23 15.46 -9.92
CA GLY A 544 -21.05 15.42 -11.37
C GLY A 544 -21.21 14.05 -12.03
N GLY A 545 -22.12 13.21 -11.53
CA GLY A 545 -22.39 11.89 -12.10
C GLY A 545 -21.39 10.80 -11.71
N ALA A 546 -20.45 11.10 -10.81
CA ALA A 546 -19.49 10.12 -10.32
C ALA A 546 -20.18 8.94 -9.63
N SER A 547 -19.67 7.73 -9.87
CA SER A 547 -20.10 6.53 -9.16
C SER A 547 -18.94 5.94 -8.35
N LEU A 548 -19.23 5.59 -7.10
CA LEU A 548 -18.33 4.81 -6.26
C LEU A 548 -18.98 3.43 -6.12
N SER A 549 -18.37 2.41 -6.67
CA SER A 549 -18.84 1.04 -6.57
C SER A 549 -17.80 0.15 -5.91
N ALA A 550 -18.24 -0.87 -5.18
CA ALA A 550 -17.36 -1.92 -4.68
C ALA A 550 -16.57 -2.58 -5.83
N SER A 551 -15.26 -2.77 -5.68
CA SER A 551 -14.47 -3.57 -6.62
C SER A 551 -14.63 -5.07 -6.32
N GLY A 552 -15.44 -5.76 -7.13
CA GLY A 552 -15.71 -7.20 -6.96
C GLY A 552 -16.52 -7.52 -5.71
N SER A 553 -16.06 -8.48 -4.91
CA SER A 553 -16.67 -8.90 -3.63
C SER A 553 -16.20 -8.08 -2.41
N ASN A 554 -15.37 -7.05 -2.62
CA ASN A 554 -14.76 -6.26 -1.54
C ASN A 554 -15.60 -5.03 -1.17
N CYS A 555 -15.78 -4.81 0.13
CA CYS A 555 -16.63 -3.77 0.72
C CYS A 555 -16.01 -2.37 0.60
N LEU A 556 -16.81 -1.36 0.23
CA LEU A 556 -16.47 0.07 0.38
C LEU A 556 -17.03 0.56 1.71
N MET A 557 -16.18 1.13 2.56
CA MET A 557 -16.57 1.73 3.85
C MET A 557 -16.07 3.16 3.95
N MET A 558 -16.74 4.00 4.73
CA MET A 558 -16.40 5.41 4.89
C MET A 558 -16.60 5.88 6.33
N ILE A 559 -15.58 6.57 6.87
CA ILE A 559 -15.65 7.37 8.09
C ILE A 559 -15.27 8.80 7.72
N LEU A 560 -16.19 9.74 7.81
CA LEU A 560 -16.06 11.09 7.25
C LEU A 560 -16.50 12.15 8.27
N ASN A 561 -16.19 13.44 8.04
CA ASN A 561 -16.83 14.51 8.81
C ASN A 561 -18.30 14.67 8.38
N THR A 562 -18.52 14.94 7.09
CA THR A 562 -19.84 14.98 6.44
C THR A 562 -19.77 14.35 5.05
N LEU A 563 -20.93 13.97 4.50
CA LEU A 563 -21.07 13.39 3.17
C LEU A 563 -22.11 14.15 2.36
N THR A 564 -21.72 14.63 1.18
CA THR A 564 -22.61 15.29 0.21
C THR A 564 -22.58 14.55 -1.12
N LEU A 565 -23.74 14.13 -1.63
CA LEU A 565 -23.92 13.55 -2.96
C LEU A 565 -24.76 14.50 -3.82
N ALA A 566 -24.23 14.88 -5.00
CA ALA A 566 -24.90 15.78 -5.92
C ALA A 566 -24.84 15.29 -7.38
N GLY A 567 -25.83 15.68 -8.20
CA GLY A 567 -25.74 15.65 -9.66
C GLY A 567 -25.63 14.24 -10.29
N GLY A 568 -26.53 13.32 -9.96
CA GLY A 568 -26.65 12.00 -10.60
C GLY A 568 -25.64 10.95 -10.13
N THR A 569 -24.97 11.20 -9.01
CA THR A 569 -23.98 10.30 -8.41
C THR A 569 -24.59 9.06 -7.75
N ASN A 570 -23.83 7.97 -7.72
CA ASN A 570 -24.24 6.71 -7.09
C ASN A 570 -23.12 6.17 -6.20
N VAL A 571 -23.41 5.90 -4.92
CA VAL A 571 -22.47 5.28 -3.98
C VAL A 571 -22.99 3.90 -3.62
N ALA A 572 -22.28 2.84 -4.01
CA ALA A 572 -22.61 1.46 -3.72
C ALA A 572 -21.59 0.82 -2.78
N SER A 573 -22.03 0.51 -1.56
CA SER A 573 -21.26 -0.22 -0.54
C SER A 573 -21.79 -1.64 -0.44
N ALA A 574 -21.33 -2.52 -1.34
CA ALA A 574 -21.79 -3.91 -1.41
C ALA A 574 -20.94 -4.81 -0.50
N CYS A 575 -21.28 -4.85 0.79
CA CYS A 575 -20.56 -5.65 1.78
C CYS A 575 -21.29 -6.98 2.00
N SER A 576 -21.20 -7.87 1.01
CA SER A 576 -21.90 -9.16 1.00
C SER A 576 -21.55 -10.06 2.19
N GLY A 577 -20.33 -9.93 2.73
CA GLY A 577 -19.91 -10.60 3.97
C GLY A 577 -20.60 -10.10 5.25
N LEU A 578 -21.24 -8.93 5.22
CA LEU A 578 -22.06 -8.39 6.31
C LEU A 578 -23.55 -8.78 6.18
N SER A 579 -23.93 -9.49 5.12
CA SER A 579 -25.32 -9.81 4.75
C SER A 579 -26.00 -10.88 5.63
N GLY A 580 -25.38 -11.30 6.73
CA GLY A 580 -26.03 -12.16 7.71
C GLY A 580 -27.17 -11.42 8.41
N VAL A 581 -28.30 -12.10 8.64
CA VAL A 581 -29.42 -11.61 9.44
C VAL A 581 -28.91 -11.44 10.88
N SER A 582 -28.43 -10.24 11.23
CA SER A 582 -27.86 -9.97 12.54
C SER A 582 -28.91 -9.34 13.45
N GLY A 583 -29.28 -10.03 14.53
CA GLY A 583 -29.74 -9.33 15.72
C GLY A 583 -28.59 -8.52 16.30
N THR A 584 -28.90 -7.36 16.89
CA THR A 584 -28.05 -6.54 17.78
C THR A 584 -26.53 -6.83 17.75
N THR A 585 -25.78 -6.25 16.79
CA THR A 585 -24.31 -6.42 16.72
C THR A 585 -23.54 -5.17 17.19
N PRO A 586 -22.90 -5.24 18.38
CA PRO A 586 -21.96 -4.22 18.83
C PRO A 586 -20.59 -4.31 18.13
N ASN A 587 -19.94 -3.15 17.95
CA ASN A 587 -18.65 -2.95 17.27
C ASN A 587 -17.56 -3.91 17.76
N VAL A 588 -16.85 -4.60 16.86
CA VAL A 588 -15.68 -5.42 17.19
C VAL A 588 -14.43 -4.72 16.67
N ALA A 589 -13.50 -4.40 17.57
CA ALA A 589 -12.17 -3.91 17.22
C ALA A 589 -11.16 -5.06 17.29
N LEU A 590 -10.28 -5.15 16.30
CA LEU A 590 -9.11 -6.02 16.31
C LEU A 590 -8.04 -5.39 17.22
N PHE A 591 -7.59 -6.15 18.21
CA PHE A 591 -6.48 -5.78 19.08
C PHE A 591 -5.27 -6.63 18.68
N ARG A 592 -4.16 -5.95 18.41
CA ARG A 592 -2.84 -6.57 18.30
C ARG A 592 -2.11 -6.49 19.63
#